data_AF-A0A7C2S7U3-F1
#
_entry.id   AF-A0A7C2S7U3-F1
#
_cell.length_a   1.000
_cell.length_b   1.000
_cell.length_c   1.000
_cell.angle_alpha   90.00
_cell.angle_beta   90.00
_cell.angle_gamma   90.00
#
_symmetry.space_group_name_H-M   'P 1'
#
loop_
_entity.id
_entity.type
_entity.pdbx_description
1 polymer ?
#
loop_
_entity_poly.entity_id
_entity_poly.type
_entity_poly.pdbx_seq_one_letter_code
_entity_poly.pdbx_strand_id
1 'polypeptide(L)'
;MRSISLSEELWPRRGGWRGRVVSILKNPGDRVSMGEAVAEIEIEKAILVIESPFDGVVREVIAKPGSSVEPGSELMRVEVFGEDQDKGVGGQ
;
A
#
# COMPACT_ATOMS: atom_id res chain seq x y z
N MET A 1 6.42 -13.29 -2.56
CA MET A 1 6.43 -12.06 -1.74
C MET A 1 5.62 -11.04 -2.50
N ARG A 2 4.68 -10.36 -1.83
CA ARG A 2 3.77 -9.42 -2.48
C ARG A 2 4.07 -8.02 -2.00
N SER A 3 3.97 -7.06 -2.90
CA SER A 3 4.04 -5.66 -2.53
C SER A 3 2.66 -5.10 -2.24
N ILE A 4 2.58 -4.28 -1.20
CA ILE A 4 1.44 -3.42 -0.96
C ILE A 4 1.78 -2.10 -1.64
N SER A 5 1.07 -1.84 -2.72
CA SER A 5 1.16 -0.63 -3.50
C SER A 5 -0.09 0.21 -3.32
N LEU A 6 0.04 1.46 -3.72
CA LEU A 6 -1.03 2.42 -3.76
C LEU A 6 -2.04 2.07 -4.87
N SER A 7 -3.16 1.44 -4.52
CA SER A 7 -4.22 0.97 -5.44
C SER A 7 -4.93 2.11 -6.17
N GLU A 8 -4.84 2.18 -7.50
CA GLU A 8 -5.28 3.31 -8.35
C GLU A 8 -6.73 3.79 -8.11
N GLU A 9 -7.56 2.90 -7.56
CA GLU A 9 -8.95 3.17 -7.18
C GLU A 9 -9.11 4.18 -6.03
N LEU A 10 -8.08 4.34 -5.19
CA LEU A 10 -8.12 5.24 -4.04
C LEU A 10 -7.97 6.72 -4.43
N TRP A 11 -7.61 7.04 -5.68
CA TRP A 11 -7.50 8.42 -6.15
C TRP A 11 -8.72 8.85 -6.97
N PRO A 12 -9.15 10.12 -6.83
CA PRO A 12 -10.11 10.68 -7.76
C PRO A 12 -9.57 10.61 -9.20
N ARG A 13 -10.42 10.18 -10.15
CA ARG A 13 -10.08 9.87 -11.56
C ARG A 13 -9.55 11.02 -12.43
N ARG A 14 -9.02 12.08 -11.84
CA ARG A 14 -8.34 13.18 -12.54
C ARG A 14 -6.85 13.02 -12.31
N GLY A 15 -6.14 12.22 -13.11
CA GLY A 15 -4.71 11.92 -12.91
C GLY A 15 -3.85 13.13 -12.50
N GLY A 16 -2.82 12.89 -11.67
CA GLY A 16 -1.91 13.92 -11.15
C GLY A 16 -1.94 14.14 -9.63
N TRP A 17 -2.64 13.29 -8.87
CA TRP A 17 -2.70 13.41 -7.42
C TRP A 17 -1.46 12.78 -6.78
N ARG A 18 -0.74 13.60 -6.00
CA ARG A 18 0.40 13.17 -5.19
C ARG A 18 -0.06 13.09 -3.75
N GLY A 19 0.14 11.93 -3.14
CA GLY A 19 -0.07 11.74 -1.70
C GLY A 19 1.22 11.99 -0.94
N ARG A 20 1.09 12.23 0.36
CA ARG A 20 2.19 12.23 1.32
C ARG A 20 1.97 11.11 2.31
N VAL A 21 2.98 10.30 2.54
CA VAL A 21 2.96 9.29 3.61
C VAL A 21 2.93 10.03 4.94
N VAL A 22 1.85 9.88 5.71
CA VAL A 22 1.73 10.48 7.05
C VAL A 22 2.47 9.61 8.04
N SER A 23 2.11 8.32 8.05
CA SER A 23 2.64 7.36 9.00
C SER A 23 2.65 5.96 8.40
N ILE A 24 3.62 5.16 8.84
CA ILE A 24 3.67 3.73 8.58
C ILE A 24 3.33 3.02 9.89
N LEU A 25 2.26 2.24 9.89
CA LEU A 25 1.75 1.55 11.07
C LEU A 25 2.45 0.21 11.30
N LYS A 26 3.18 -0.31 10.29
CA LYS A 26 3.79 -1.64 10.30
C LYS A 26 5.29 -1.60 10.04
N ASN A 27 6.02 -2.44 10.77
CA ASN A 27 7.47 -2.52 10.69
C ASN A 27 7.93 -3.87 10.11
N PRO A 28 9.12 -3.96 9.52
CA PRO A 28 9.68 -5.25 9.09
C PRO A 28 9.76 -6.23 10.28
N GLY A 29 9.15 -7.40 10.12
CA GLY A 29 8.95 -8.42 11.15
C GLY A 29 7.53 -8.48 11.72
N ASP A 30 6.70 -7.46 11.48
CA ASP A 30 5.35 -7.40 12.01
C ASP A 30 4.37 -8.26 11.19
N ARG A 31 3.40 -8.88 11.85
CA ARG A 31 2.33 -9.63 11.17
C ARG A 31 1.22 -8.67 10.74
N VAL A 32 0.69 -8.91 9.56
CA VAL A 32 -0.45 -8.17 8.98
C VAL A 32 -1.54 -9.15 8.57
N SER A 33 -2.79 -8.72 8.70
CA SER A 33 -3.96 -9.49 8.25
C SER A 33 -4.67 -8.77 7.11
N MET A 34 -5.44 -9.51 6.29
CA MET A 34 -6.28 -8.89 5.27
C MET A 34 -7.27 -7.89 5.92
N GLY A 35 -7.34 -6.67 5.39
CA GLY A 35 -8.12 -5.56 5.94
C GLY A 35 -7.44 -4.83 7.09
N GLU A 36 -6.21 -5.18 7.47
CA GLU A 36 -5.50 -4.47 8.53
C GLU A 36 -4.79 -3.22 8.01
N ALA A 37 -4.92 -2.10 8.70
CA ALA A 37 -4.27 -0.85 8.34
C ALA A 37 -2.74 -0.95 8.45
N VAL A 38 -2.05 -0.57 7.38
CA VAL A 38 -0.59 -0.66 7.29
C VAL A 38 0.11 0.68 7.12
N ALA A 39 -0.55 1.65 6.49
CA ALA A 39 -0.01 2.98 6.24
C ALA A 39 -1.14 4.00 6.09
N GLU A 40 -0.80 5.27 6.32
CA GLU A 40 -1.72 6.40 6.16
C GLU A 40 -1.13 7.38 5.16
N ILE A 41 -1.93 7.74 4.15
CA ILE A 41 -1.55 8.68 3.09
C ILE A 41 -2.47 9.89 3.15
N GLU A 42 -1.89 11.06 3.31
CA GLU A 42 -2.59 12.32 3.19
C GLU A 42 -2.59 12.74 1.72
N ILE A 43 -3.77 13.00 1.19
CA ILE A 43 -3.99 13.70 -0.07
C ILE A 43 -4.70 15.01 0.26
N GLU A 44 -4.57 16.03 -0.59
CA GLU A 44 -5.07 17.41 -0.39
C GLU A 44 -5.99 17.68 0.81
N LYS A 45 -7.19 17.08 0.83
CA LYS A 45 -8.19 17.25 1.90
C LYS A 45 -8.74 15.92 2.46
N ALA A 46 -8.01 14.82 2.33
CA ALA A 46 -8.43 13.51 2.83
C ALA A 46 -7.24 12.68 3.32
N ILE A 47 -7.48 11.86 4.33
CA ILE A 47 -6.55 10.84 4.79
C ILE A 47 -7.05 9.50 4.27
N LEU A 48 -6.23 8.83 3.48
CA LEU A 48 -6.44 7.49 2.97
C LEU A 48 -5.70 6.50 3.87
N VAL A 49 -6.43 5.53 4.39
CA VAL A 49 -5.85 4.42 5.14
C VAL A 49 -5.61 3.28 4.16
N ILE A 50 -4.36 2.82 4.07
CA ILE A 50 -4.00 1.69 3.24
C ILE A 50 -4.12 0.44 4.09
N GLU A 51 -4.97 -0.47 3.65
CA GLU A 51 -5.20 -1.76 4.29
C GLU A 51 -4.46 -2.87 3.53
N SER A 52 -4.00 -3.89 4.24
CA SER A 52 -3.35 -5.04 3.62
C SER A 52 -4.39 -5.86 2.84
N PRO A 53 -4.16 -6.20 1.56
CA PRO A 53 -5.08 -7.03 0.78
C PRO A 53 -4.92 -8.54 1.06
N PHE A 54 -3.97 -8.91 1.92
CA PHE A 54 -3.63 -10.30 2.24
C PHE A 54 -3.08 -10.42 3.67
N ASP A 55 -3.07 -11.63 4.22
CA ASP A 55 -2.38 -11.95 5.46
C ASP A 55 -0.91 -12.32 5.22
N GLY A 56 -0.03 -11.93 6.14
CA GLY A 56 1.41 -12.14 5.98
C GLY A 56 2.28 -11.50 7.05
N VAL A 57 3.58 -11.42 6.76
CA VAL A 57 4.58 -10.73 7.58
C VAL A 57 5.27 -9.65 6.75
N VAL A 58 5.31 -8.42 7.27
CA VAL A 58 6.07 -7.34 6.64
C VAL A 58 7.54 -7.71 6.65
N ARG A 59 8.19 -7.66 5.50
CA ARG A 59 9.61 -7.97 5.37
C ARG A 59 10.44 -6.73 5.15
N GLU A 60 9.91 -5.78 4.39
CA GLU A 60 10.62 -4.55 4.02
C GLU A 60 9.63 -3.40 3.86
N VAL A 61 9.96 -2.24 4.40
CA VAL A 61 9.17 -1.00 4.23
C VAL A 61 9.96 -0.06 3.33
N ILE A 62 9.36 0.34 2.22
CA ILE A 62 9.99 1.16 1.18
C ILE A 62 9.60 2.62 1.36
N ALA A 63 8.32 2.88 1.60
CA ALA A 63 7.77 4.20 1.88
C ALA A 63 8.20 4.70 3.26
N LYS A 64 8.49 5.99 3.36
CA LYS A 64 8.85 6.65 4.62
C LYS A 64 7.86 7.77 4.93
N PRO A 65 7.50 7.99 6.20
CA PRO A 65 6.70 9.15 6.60
C PRO A 65 7.35 10.45 6.11
N GLY A 66 6.54 11.35 5.57
CA GLY A 66 6.94 12.58 4.91
C GLY A 66 7.30 12.43 3.43
N SER A 67 7.38 11.22 2.89
CA SER A 67 7.69 11.00 1.46
C SER A 67 6.48 11.29 0.58
N SER A 68 6.76 11.79 -0.63
CA SER A 68 5.74 11.99 -1.67
C SER A 68 5.56 10.68 -2.44
N VAL A 69 4.31 10.28 -2.67
CA VAL A 69 3.93 9.02 -3.30
C VAL A 69 2.85 9.25 -4.35
N GLU A 70 2.80 8.38 -5.34
CA GLU A 70 1.89 8.45 -6.50
C GLU A 70 1.04 7.18 -6.58
N PRO A 71 -0.12 7.20 -7.27
CA PRO A 71 -0.85 5.98 -7.61
C PRO A 71 0.09 4.92 -8.19
N GLY A 72 -0.01 3.69 -7.69
CA GLY A 72 0.85 2.57 -8.04
C GLY A 72 2.20 2.53 -7.32
N SER A 73 2.55 3.53 -6.50
CA SER A 73 3.82 3.51 -5.75
C SER A 73 3.84 2.37 -4.73
N GLU A 74 4.97 1.68 -4.67
CA GLU A 74 5.19 0.59 -3.73
C GLU A 74 5.45 1.13 -2.32
N LEU A 75 4.67 0.69 -1.33
CA LEU A 75 4.81 1.15 0.05
C LEU A 75 5.68 0.20 0.86
N MET A 76 5.40 -1.10 0.79
CA MET A 76 6.12 -2.12 1.54
C MET A 76 5.93 -3.50 0.93
N ARG A 77 6.81 -4.42 1.27
CA ARG A 77 6.74 -5.83 0.85
C ARG A 77 6.41 -6.73 2.03
N VAL A 78 5.45 -7.60 1.78
CA VAL A 78 4.90 -8.55 2.73
C VAL A 78 5.10 -9.96 2.18
N GLU A 79 5.55 -10.85 3.05
CA GLU A 79 5.54 -12.27 2.80
C GLU A 79 4.20 -12.84 3.21
N VAL A 80 3.37 -13.16 2.23
CA VAL A 80 2.04 -13.73 2.44
C VAL A 80 2.09 -15.22 2.73
N PHE A 81 1.23 -15.70 3.62
CA PHE A 81 1.12 -17.12 3.95
C PHE A 81 0.06 -17.80 3.07
N GLY A 82 0.24 -17.74 1.75
CA GLY A 82 -0.73 -18.29 0.79
C GLY A 82 -0.49 -17.77 -0.62
N GLU A 83 -0.60 -18.67 -1.60
CA GLU A 83 -0.13 -18.48 -2.96
C GLU A 83 -0.79 -17.32 -3.71
N ASP A 84 -0.03 -16.89 -4.71
CA ASP A 84 -0.20 -15.77 -5.59
C ASP A 84 -1.50 -15.79 -6.40
N GLN A 85 -2.30 -14.76 -6.21
CA GLN A 85 -3.29 -14.22 -7.14
C GLN A 85 -2.97 -12.73 -7.29
N ASP A 86 -1.77 -12.41 -7.78
CA ASP A 86 -1.61 -11.20 -8.57
C ASP A 86 -2.53 -11.37 -9.77
N LYS A 87 -3.72 -10.76 -9.72
CA LYS A 87 -4.56 -10.66 -10.90
C LYS A 87 -3.84 -9.70 -11.85
N GLY A 88 -2.92 -10.26 -12.63
CA GLY A 88 -2.42 -9.66 -13.84
C GLY A 88 -3.64 -9.21 -14.65
N VAL A 89 -3.79 -7.90 -14.78
CA VAL A 89 -4.73 -7.32 -15.75
C VAL A 89 -4.12 -7.58 -17.12
N GLY A 90 -4.38 -8.77 -17.66
CA GLY A 90 -4.42 -8.98 -19.10
C GLY A 90 -5.71 -8.37 -19.64
N GLY A 91 -5.60 -7.46 -20.61
CA GLY A 91 -6.79 -6.83 -21.18
C GLY A 91 -6.56 -5.80 -22.28
N GLN A 92 -5.85 -6.23 -23.34
CA GLN A 92 -5.92 -5.78 -24.74
C GLN A 92 -5.29 -4.43 -25.15
#